data_AF-A0A8J7PMP0-F1
#
_entry.id   AF-A0A8J7PMP0-F1
#
_cell.length_a   1.000
_cell.length_b   1.000
_cell.length_c   1.000
_cell.angle_alpha   90.00
_cell.angle_beta   90.00
_cell.angle_gamma   90.00
#
_symmetry.space_group_name_H-M   'P 1'
#
loop_
_entity.id
_entity.type
_entity.pdbx_description
1 polymer ?
#
loop_
_entity_poly.entity_id
_entity_poly.type
_entity_poly.pdbx_seq_one_letter_code
_entity_poly.pdbx_strand_id
1 'polypeptide(L)'
;MNIVHVIDGYVHAGRIGVLVELSCESDYATRTDEFKSLARNIVMHIAASSPASVPSLLEQSYVKDPAVTVDQLVASVSSTLRERICIVRFVRWDTSGGQLVLPEPEPPSDQVIAARKQLRAKS
;
A
#
# COMPACT_ATOMS: atom_id res chain seq x y z
N MET A 1 -5.01 9.24 -19.02
CA MET A 1 -4.73 9.48 -17.59
C MET A 1 -3.55 8.60 -17.24
N ASN A 2 -2.41 9.19 -16.92
CA ASN A 2 -1.22 8.41 -16.57
C ASN A 2 -1.37 7.97 -15.11
N ILE A 3 -1.16 6.70 -14.80
CA ILE A 3 -1.14 6.22 -13.41
C ILE A 3 0.31 5.90 -13.10
N VAL A 4 0.83 6.51 -12.05
CA VAL A 4 2.19 6.30 -11.57
C VAL A 4 2.14 5.35 -10.39
N HIS A 5 3.02 4.35 -10.42
CA HIS A 5 3.16 3.36 -9.36
C HIS A 5 4.48 3.59 -8.62
N VAL A 6 4.42 3.59 -7.30
CA VAL A 6 5.58 3.70 -6.42
C VAL A 6 5.64 2.49 -5.52
N ILE A 7 6.82 1.89 -5.42
CA ILE A 7 7.09 0.79 -4.50
C ILE A 7 7.98 1.33 -3.39
N ASP A 8 7.55 1.18 -2.13
CA ASP A 8 8.38 1.47 -0.96
C ASP A 8 8.57 0.20 -0.12
N GLY A 9 9.67 0.15 0.63
CA GLY A 9 10.13 -1.03 1.32
C GLY A 9 10.75 -0.77 2.67
N TYR A 10 10.62 -1.74 3.57
CA TYR A 10 11.15 -1.68 4.93
C TYR A 10 11.60 -3.06 5.37
N VAL A 11 12.76 -3.10 6.01
CA VAL A 11 13.29 -4.31 6.65
C VAL A 11 13.55 -3.99 8.11
N HIS A 12 12.95 -4.78 9.00
CA HIS A 12 13.17 -4.68 10.43
C HIS A 12 14.08 -5.81 10.91
N ALA A 13 15.29 -5.44 11.36
CA ALA A 13 16.26 -6.32 12.00
C ALA A 13 16.57 -7.63 11.23
N GLY A 14 16.51 -7.58 9.88
CA GLY A 14 16.72 -8.77 9.03
C GLY A 14 15.68 -9.87 9.18
N ARG A 15 14.61 -9.62 9.95
CA ARG A 15 13.57 -10.61 10.28
C ARG A 15 12.28 -10.35 9.52
N ILE A 16 11.81 -9.11 9.53
CA ILE A 16 10.55 -8.74 8.88
C ILE A 16 10.89 -7.90 7.65
N GLY A 17 10.41 -8.31 6.48
CA GLY A 17 10.53 -7.55 5.24
C GLY A 17 9.15 -7.16 4.74
N VAL A 18 8.98 -5.93 4.28
CA VAL A 18 7.71 -5.45 3.71
C VAL A 18 7.99 -4.66 2.45
N LEU A 19 7.15 -4.87 1.42
CA LEU A 19 7.03 -3.99 0.27
C LEU A 19 5.56 -3.57 0.13
N VAL A 20 5.32 -2.31 -0.19
CA VAL A 20 3.99 -1.79 -0.56
C VAL A 20 4.06 -1.17 -1.94
N GLU A 21 3.00 -1.34 -2.72
CA GLU A 21 2.77 -0.61 -3.96
C GLU A 21 1.64 0.40 -3.77
N LEU A 22 1.94 1.67 -4.04
CA LEU A 22 0.97 2.76 -4.08
C LEU A 22 0.80 3.24 -5.52
N SER A 23 -0.44 3.55 -5.90
CA SER A 23 -0.74 4.22 -7.18
C SER A 23 -1.22 5.65 -6.94
N CYS A 24 -0.82 6.57 -7.82
CA CYS A 24 -1.31 7.95 -7.88
C CYS A 24 -1.40 8.46 -9.33
N GLU A 25 -2.04 9.60 -9.57
CA GLU A 25 -2.31 10.10 -10.93
C GLU A 25 -1.18 10.98 -11.49
N SER A 26 -0.35 11.55 -10.62
CA SER A 26 0.72 12.49 -11.01
C SER A 26 2.08 12.09 -10.45
N ASP A 27 3.11 12.24 -11.27
CA ASP A 27 4.51 12.07 -10.85
C ASP A 27 4.95 13.14 -9.86
N TYR A 28 4.36 14.34 -9.91
CA TYR A 28 4.60 15.41 -8.95
C TYR A 28 4.31 14.96 -7.51
N ALA A 29 3.18 14.27 -7.30
CA ALA A 29 2.76 13.79 -5.98
C ALA A 29 3.79 12.85 -5.37
N THR A 30 4.38 11.96 -6.18
CA THR A 30 5.39 10.99 -5.72
C THR A 30 6.67 11.61 -5.16
N ARG A 31 6.92 12.88 -5.48
CA ARG A 31 8.14 13.61 -5.10
C ARG A 31 7.96 14.42 -3.83
N THR A 32 6.74 14.60 -3.33
CA THR A 32 6.47 15.38 -2.12
C THR A 32 6.82 14.60 -0.86
N ASP A 33 7.11 15.32 0.23
CA ASP A 33 7.48 14.69 1.49
C ASP A 33 6.27 14.04 2.17
N GLU A 34 5.06 14.55 1.93
CA GLU A 34 3.82 13.97 2.42
C GLU A 34 3.59 12.58 1.81
N PHE A 35 3.79 12.42 0.49
CA PHE A 35 3.62 11.13 -0.18
C PHE A 35 4.68 10.13 0.29
N LYS A 36 5.95 10.53 0.33
CA LYS A 36 7.05 9.68 0.82
C LYS A 36 6.83 9.27 2.27
N SER A 37 6.36 10.19 3.11
CA SER A 37 6.05 9.92 4.50
C SER A 37 4.88 8.95 4.63
N LEU A 38 3.83 9.11 3.83
CA LEU A 38 2.71 8.17 3.76
C LEU A 38 3.22 6.77 3.41
N ALA A 39 3.96 6.61 2.30
CA ALA A 39 4.49 5.32 1.87
C ALA A 39 5.31 4.66 2.99
N ARG A 40 6.26 5.39 3.56
CA ARG A 40 7.10 4.89 4.65
C ARG A 40 6.28 4.47 5.88
N ASN A 41 5.31 5.28 6.27
CA ASN A 41 4.44 5.02 7.41
C ASN A 41 3.59 3.76 7.21
N ILE A 42 3.03 3.58 6.00
CA ILE A 42 2.24 2.40 5.65
C ILE A 42 3.09 1.14 5.72
N VAL A 43 4.30 1.14 5.13
CA VAL A 43 5.18 -0.03 5.15
C VAL A 43 5.57 -0.39 6.60
N MET A 44 5.91 0.59 7.43
CA MET A 44 6.23 0.36 8.84
C MET A 44 5.02 -0.16 9.64
N HIS A 45 3.83 0.36 9.34
CA HIS A 45 2.59 -0.09 9.95
C HIS A 45 2.33 -1.57 9.61
N ILE A 46 2.37 -1.94 8.32
CA ILE A 46 2.21 -3.34 7.87
C ILE A 46 3.22 -4.25 8.57
N ALA A 47 4.47 -3.81 8.73
CA ALA A 47 5.50 -4.60 9.40
C ALA A 47 5.11 -4.94 10.85
N ALA A 48 4.49 -4.00 11.55
CA ALA A 48 4.08 -4.12 12.95
C ALA A 48 2.71 -4.79 13.14
N SER A 49 1.72 -4.48 12.30
CA SER A 49 0.33 -4.94 12.47
C SER A 49 0.01 -6.25 11.75
N SER A 50 0.88 -6.69 10.83
CA SER A 50 0.73 -7.93 10.05
C SER A 50 -0.69 -8.15 9.46
N PRO A 51 -1.25 -7.18 8.72
CA PRO A 51 -2.55 -7.31 8.07
C PRO A 51 -2.56 -8.47 7.09
N ALA A 52 -3.71 -9.13 6.96
CA ALA A 52 -3.86 -10.26 6.04
C ALA A 52 -4.02 -9.83 4.58
N SER A 53 -4.64 -8.66 4.33
CA SER A 53 -5.00 -8.16 3.00
C SER A 53 -5.13 -6.63 3.01
N VAL A 54 -5.27 -6.01 1.83
CA VAL A 54 -5.46 -4.55 1.71
C VAL A 54 -6.74 -4.07 2.43
N PRO A 55 -7.91 -4.71 2.29
CA PRO A 55 -9.10 -4.31 3.06
C PRO A 55 -8.86 -4.36 4.57
N SER A 56 -8.22 -5.43 5.06
CA SER A 56 -7.89 -5.57 6.48
C SER A 56 -6.92 -4.47 6.94
N LEU A 57 -5.95 -4.08 6.12
CA LEU A 57 -5.04 -2.96 6.41
C LEU A 57 -5.79 -1.63 6.53
N LEU A 58 -6.73 -1.33 5.63
CA LEU A 58 -7.45 -0.06 5.61
C LEU A 58 -8.33 0.17 6.86
N GLU A 59 -8.88 -0.92 7.41
CA GLU A 59 -9.71 -0.91 8.62
C GLU A 59 -8.90 -0.80 9.92
N GLN A 60 -7.58 -1.05 9.89
CA GLN A 60 -6.75 -1.01 11.08
C GLN A 60 -6.59 0.42 11.64
N SER A 61 -6.56 0.54 12.96
CA SER A 61 -6.11 1.74 13.65
C SER A 61 -4.63 1.98 13.36
N TYR A 62 -4.27 3.22 13.04
CA TYR A 62 -2.91 3.56 12.68
C TYR A 62 -1.98 3.48 13.90
N VAL A 63 -0.84 2.79 13.74
CA VAL A 63 0.07 2.46 14.86
C VAL A 63 0.63 3.70 15.58
N LYS A 64 0.82 4.82 14.87
CA LYS A 64 1.33 6.06 15.50
C LYS A 64 0.22 6.92 16.10
N ASP A 65 -1.02 6.74 15.65
CA ASP A 65 -2.19 7.46 16.15
C ASP A 65 -3.42 6.55 16.08
N PRO A 66 -3.76 5.86 17.19
CA PRO A 66 -4.87 4.91 17.22
C PRO A 66 -6.25 5.54 17.01
N ALA A 67 -6.37 6.88 17.05
CA ALA A 67 -7.63 7.59 16.86
C ALA A 67 -8.08 7.61 15.38
N VAL A 68 -7.16 7.33 14.44
CA VAL A 68 -7.44 7.32 13.01
C VAL A 68 -7.19 5.94 12.40
N THR A 69 -7.96 5.60 11.36
CA THR A 69 -7.70 4.39 10.57
C THR A 69 -6.68 4.65 9.48
N VAL A 70 -6.09 3.59 8.93
CA VAL A 70 -5.19 3.68 7.78
C VAL A 70 -5.90 4.30 6.58
N ASP A 71 -7.17 3.96 6.33
CA ASP A 71 -7.97 4.58 5.27
C ASP A 71 -8.11 6.10 5.46
N GLN A 72 -8.40 6.55 6.68
CA GLN A 72 -8.52 7.97 6.99
C GLN A 72 -7.18 8.71 6.80
N LEU A 73 -6.07 8.08 7.15
CA LEU A 73 -4.74 8.62 6.90
C LEU A 73 -4.48 8.81 5.40
N VAL A 74 -4.76 7.77 4.59
CA VAL A 74 -4.59 7.83 3.13
C VAL A 74 -5.51 8.89 2.52
N ALA A 75 -6.77 8.98 2.97
CA ALA A 75 -7.73 9.98 2.53
C ALA A 75 -7.29 11.41 2.88
N SER A 76 -6.72 11.62 4.08
CA SER A 76 -6.18 12.91 4.51
C SER A 76 -5.03 13.38 3.61
N VAL A 77 -4.08 12.50 3.31
CA VAL A 77 -2.95 12.83 2.41
C VAL A 77 -3.43 13.00 0.97
N SER A 78 -4.36 12.17 0.50
CA SER A 78 -4.99 12.30 -0.83
C SER A 78 -5.67 13.66 -0.99
N SER A 79 -6.39 14.12 0.04
CA SER A 79 -7.05 15.43 0.06
C SER A 79 -6.03 16.57 0.05
N THR A 80 -4.97 16.45 0.85
CA THR A 80 -3.90 17.45 0.95
C THR A 80 -3.17 17.64 -0.37
N LEU A 81 -2.83 16.53 -1.03
CA LEU A 81 -2.13 16.55 -2.33
C LEU A 81 -3.08 16.80 -3.50
N ARG A 82 -4.40 16.76 -3.26
CA ARG A 82 -5.47 16.82 -4.29
C ARG A 82 -5.29 15.76 -5.37
N GLU A 83 -4.89 14.57 -4.94
CA GLU A 83 -4.50 13.46 -5.78
C GLU A 83 -5.19 12.18 -5.31
N ARG A 84 -5.56 11.30 -6.23
CA ARG A 84 -6.10 9.99 -5.85
C ARG A 84 -4.96 9.03 -5.53
N ILE A 85 -4.76 8.74 -4.25
CA ILE A 85 -3.76 7.77 -3.79
C ILE A 85 -4.46 6.48 -3.38
N CYS A 86 -3.96 5.33 -3.84
CA CYS A 86 -4.50 4.02 -3.48
C CYS A 86 -3.38 3.06 -3.11
N ILE A 87 -3.63 2.22 -2.10
CA ILE A 87 -2.78 1.05 -1.80
C ILE A 87 -3.21 -0.06 -2.76
N VAL A 88 -2.31 -0.48 -3.65
CA VAL A 88 -2.62 -1.48 -4.67
C VAL A 88 -2.46 -2.89 -4.11
N ARG A 89 -1.32 -3.13 -3.44
CA ARG A 89 -0.97 -4.40 -2.81
C ARG A 89 0.21 -4.21 -1.88
N PHE A 90 0.44 -5.18 -1.02
CA PHE A 90 1.65 -5.29 -0.23
C PHE A 90 2.04 -6.75 -0.07
N VAL A 91 3.28 -6.95 0.36
CA VAL A 91 3.80 -8.25 0.77
C VAL A 91 4.57 -8.06 2.07
N ARG A 92 4.37 -8.98 3.02
CA ARG A 92 5.08 -9.04 4.29
C ARG A 92 5.70 -10.42 4.45
N TRP A 93 6.98 -10.46 4.77
CA TRP A 93 7.73 -11.66 5.11
C TRP A 93 8.18 -11.58 6.55
N ASP A 94 8.17 -12.73 7.24
CA ASP A 94 8.68 -12.88 8.60
C ASP A 94 9.51 -14.16 8.68
N THR A 95 10.80 -14.04 9.01
CA THR A 95 11.72 -15.19 9.06
C THR A 95 11.68 -15.94 10.39
N SER A 96 10.90 -15.49 11.39
CA SER A 96 10.82 -16.19 12.68
C SER A 96 10.17 -17.56 12.64
N GLY A 97 9.40 -17.86 11.58
CA GLY A 97 8.81 -19.18 11.36
C GLY A 97 9.77 -20.22 10.77
N GLY A 98 11.06 -19.91 10.56
CA GLY A 98 12.04 -20.83 9.99
C GLY A 98 11.87 -21.12 8.48
N GLN A 99 10.74 -20.73 7.89
CA GLN A 99 10.45 -20.86 6.47
C GLN A 99 9.94 -19.53 5.92
N LEU A 100 10.51 -19.10 4.79
CA LEU A 100 9.94 -18.02 4.00
C LEU A 100 8.59 -18.49 3.46
N VAL A 101 7.51 -18.18 4.15
CA VAL A 101 6.16 -18.31 3.59
C VAL A 101 6.02 -17.16 2.60
N LEU A 102 6.20 -17.45 1.32
CA LEU A 102 5.79 -16.54 0.27
C LEU A 102 4.27 -16.48 0.33
N PRO A 103 3.65 -15.32 0.62
CA PRO A 103 2.21 -15.22 0.47
C PRO A 103 1.88 -15.56 -0.98
N GLU A 104 0.91 -16.43 -1.20
CA GLU A 104 0.40 -16.60 -2.56
C GLU A 104 -0.02 -15.24 -3.09
N PRO A 105 0.31 -14.89 -4.35
CA PRO A 105 -0.07 -13.60 -4.90
C PRO A 105 -1.58 -13.47 -4.79
N GLU A 106 -2.06 -12.52 -3.99
CA GLU A 106 -3.49 -12.27 -3.90
C GLU A 106 -4.01 -12.06 -5.33
N PRO A 107 -5.09 -12.75 -5.72
CA PRO A 107 -5.67 -12.56 -7.03
C PRO A 107 -5.99 -11.06 -7.19
N PRO A 108 -5.72 -10.46 -8.37
CA PRO A 108 -6.00 -9.06 -8.59
C PRO A 108 -7.46 -8.79 -8.24
N SER A 109 -7.71 -7.72 -7.47
CA SER A 109 -9.06 -7.38 -7.05
C SER A 109 -10.00 -7.26 -8.26
N ASP A 110 -11.30 -7.52 -8.05
CA ASP A 110 -12.30 -7.44 -9.11
C ASP A 110 -12.28 -6.10 -9.85
N GLN A 111 -11.91 -5.02 -9.15
CA GLN A 111 -11.73 -3.69 -9.73
C GLN A 111 -10.55 -3.62 -10.71
N VAL A 112 -9.42 -4.25 -10.40
CA VAL A 112 -8.26 -4.35 -11.30
C VAL A 112 -8.57 -5.23 -12.50
N ILE A 113 -9.30 -6.34 -12.30
CA ILE A 113 -9.77 -7.21 -13.39
C ILE A 113 -10.74 -6.45 -14.30
N ALA A 114 -11.70 -5.70 -13.72
CA ALA A 114 -12.68 -4.90 -14.46
C ALA A 114 -12.01 -3.76 -15.24
N ALA A 115 -11.07 -3.04 -14.63
CA ALA A 115 -10.31 -1.98 -15.30
C ALA A 115 -9.49 -2.54 -16.48
N ARG A 116 -8.85 -3.71 -16.31
CA ARG A 116 -8.10 -4.39 -17.39
C ARG A 116 -9.01 -4.88 -18.52
N LYS A 117 -10.24 -5.34 -18.23
CA LYS A 117 -11.24 -5.67 -19.26
C LYS A 117 -11.66 -4.45 -20.06
N GLN A 118 -11.88 -3.31 -19.41
CA GLN A 118 -12.29 -2.07 -20.08
C GLN A 118 -11.17 -1.48 -20.96
N LEU A 119 -9.91 -1.61 -20.56
CA LEU A 119 -8.74 -1.21 -21.36
C LEU A 119 -8.55 -2.09 -22.61
N ARG A 120 -8.81 -3.40 -22.51
CA ARG A 120 -8.71 -4.34 -23.66
C ARG A 120 -9.88 -4.26 -24.64
N ALA A 121 -11.03 -3.73 -24.23
CA ALA A 121 -12.19 -3.52 -25.09
C ALA A 121 -12.15 -2.19 -25.88
N LYS A 122 -11.14 -1.34 -25.63
CA LYS A 122 -10.92 -0.06 -26.32
C LYS A 122 -9.71 -0.08 -27.29
N SER A 123 -9.14 -1.26 -27.53
CA SER A 123 -8.12 -1.51 -28.55
C SER A 123 -8.65 -2.50 -29.58
#